data_AF-A0A7R9I158-F1
#
_entry.id   AF-A0A7R9I158-F1
#
_cell.length_a   1.000
_cell.length_b   1.000
_cell.length_c   1.000
_cell.angle_alpha   90.00
_cell.angle_beta   90.00
_cell.angle_gamma   90.00
#
_symmetry.space_group_name_H-M   'P 1'
#
loop_
_entity.id
_entity.type
_entity.pdbx_description
1 polymer ?
#
loop_
_entity_poly.entity_id
_entity_poly.type
_entity_poly.pdbx_seq_one_letter_code
_entity_poly.pdbx_strand_id
1 'polypeptide(L)'
;MALIKETQNGVVQPDSNTYFMFRRKNMKWNLEKYDDAALASKESELRKVQGLFDKLKSAQEEDKVALEAAQRKFQAVSSGLLSADDGTNATLEDQLMNAKQAVAQAQTEKKQAEMQLAPCQKELREKEQEMKKTSSNYEGDRQKLEKMERELKTLEKDLSKLNYKDGHIEDLQEQKRRLSQEIRSLRYQLDNSKSRNPHLNFVYCDPETNFNRASVKGLVCRLVKVKQPHTARALEVAAGGKLYNVIVDTEVTSKKLLKRGQLQRRTTIIPLNKISGHSMNQNTIHTAEQLVGKDNVQPALSLIEYDRELRPAMEWIFGQVFICRDMATARKVTFHERIMKKSVTLDGDSVDPGGTLSGG
;
A
#
# COMPACT_ATOMS: atom_id res chain seq x y z
N MET A 1 -60.25 52.23 135.42
CA MET A 1 -60.59 53.59 135.92
C MET A 1 -61.95 53.95 135.34
N ALA A 2 -63.01 54.31 136.05
CA ALA A 2 -63.18 54.74 137.43
C ALA A 2 -64.66 54.55 137.86
N LEU A 3 -64.83 54.19 139.14
CA LEU A 3 -65.89 54.53 140.11
C LEU A 3 -67.38 54.13 139.85
N ILE A 4 -67.99 53.26 140.69
CA ILE A 4 -68.67 53.53 142.01
C ILE A 4 -70.06 54.17 141.77
N LYS A 5 -71.22 53.85 142.36
CA LYS A 5 -71.70 53.40 143.70
C LYS A 5 -73.14 52.84 143.48
N GLU A 6 -73.56 51.71 144.05
CA GLU A 6 -74.19 51.55 145.38
C GLU A 6 -75.57 52.25 145.54
N THR A 7 -76.65 51.50 145.79
CA THR A 7 -77.38 51.45 147.09
C THR A 7 -78.77 50.79 146.99
N GLN A 8 -79.17 50.24 148.14
CA GLN A 8 -80.37 49.47 148.54
C GLN A 8 -81.70 50.25 148.35
N ASN A 9 -82.93 49.75 148.52
CA ASN A 9 -83.50 48.87 149.55
C ASN A 9 -84.99 48.57 149.21
N GLY A 10 -85.51 47.42 149.69
CA GLY A 10 -86.75 47.34 150.48
C GLY A 10 -88.17 47.31 149.84
N VAL A 11 -88.73 46.08 149.80
CA VAL A 11 -90.06 45.58 150.27
C VAL A 11 -91.42 46.12 149.72
N VAL A 12 -92.26 45.16 149.27
CA VAL A 12 -93.67 44.82 149.69
C VAL A 12 -94.57 44.39 148.51
N GLN A 13 -95.23 43.23 148.65
CA GLN A 13 -96.28 42.57 147.82
C GLN A 13 -97.62 43.37 147.77
N PRO A 14 -98.58 43.16 146.82
CA PRO A 14 -99.21 41.86 146.48
C PRO A 14 -99.84 41.64 145.06
N ASP A 15 -100.40 40.43 144.87
CA ASP A 15 -101.56 39.96 144.05
C ASP A 15 -101.55 39.56 142.55
N SER A 16 -102.38 38.53 142.28
CA SER A 16 -102.24 37.43 141.30
C SER A 16 -103.04 37.55 139.98
N ASN A 17 -103.20 38.75 139.39
CA ASN A 17 -103.98 38.89 138.12
C ASN A 17 -103.29 39.71 137.01
N THR A 18 -102.20 40.43 137.29
CA THR A 18 -101.53 41.32 136.31
C THR A 18 -100.45 40.62 135.48
N TYR A 19 -100.17 39.35 135.76
CA TYR A 19 -99.17 38.53 135.06
C TYR A 19 -99.54 38.22 133.60
N PHE A 20 -100.81 38.34 133.20
CA PHE A 20 -101.25 38.00 131.84
C PHE A 20 -101.12 39.13 130.80
N MET A 21 -101.21 40.41 131.18
CA MET A 21 -101.03 41.52 130.22
C MET A 21 -99.57 41.78 129.87
N PHE A 22 -98.64 41.36 130.73
CA PHE A 22 -97.19 41.38 130.47
C PHE A 22 -96.79 40.44 129.32
N ARG A 23 -97.62 39.46 128.95
CA ARG A 23 -97.29 38.45 127.95
C ARG A 23 -97.69 38.80 126.51
N ARG A 24 -98.73 39.63 126.29
CA ARG A 24 -99.23 39.93 124.93
C ARG A 24 -98.53 41.12 124.26
N LYS A 25 -98.10 42.13 125.02
CA LYS A 25 -97.43 43.32 124.44
C LYS A 25 -95.96 43.03 124.07
N ASN A 26 -95.31 42.13 124.80
CA ASN A 26 -93.96 41.62 124.48
C ASN A 26 -93.92 40.75 123.20
N MET A 27 -95.06 40.25 122.73
CA MET A 27 -95.08 39.35 121.57
C MET A 27 -95.15 40.09 120.23
N LYS A 28 -95.67 41.33 120.19
CA LYS A 28 -95.84 42.10 118.95
C LYS A 28 -94.65 43.01 118.62
N TRP A 29 -93.98 43.56 119.64
CA TRP A 29 -92.78 44.39 119.43
C TRP A 29 -91.55 43.57 118.99
N ASN A 30 -91.52 42.28 119.34
CA ASN A 30 -90.47 41.35 118.91
C ASN A 30 -90.65 40.86 117.46
N LEU A 31 -91.82 41.03 116.84
CA LEU A 31 -92.08 40.57 115.46
C LEU A 31 -91.70 41.62 114.40
N GLU A 32 -91.87 42.92 114.65
CA GLU A 32 -91.72 43.95 113.59
C GLU A 32 -90.32 44.57 113.47
N LYS A 33 -89.45 44.46 114.48
CA LYS A 33 -88.12 45.12 114.45
C LYS A 33 -86.93 44.18 114.36
N TYR A 34 -87.12 42.90 114.69
CA TYR A 34 -86.06 41.89 114.59
C TYR A 34 -86.08 41.17 113.23
N ASP A 35 -87.24 41.02 112.59
CA ASP A 35 -87.35 40.23 111.36
C ASP A 35 -86.88 40.98 110.10
N ASP A 36 -87.18 42.28 109.92
CA ASP A 36 -86.73 43.03 108.72
C ASP A 36 -85.22 43.32 108.71
N ALA A 37 -84.60 43.58 109.87
CA ALA A 37 -83.16 43.73 109.98
C ALA A 37 -82.42 42.40 109.80
N ALA A 38 -83.03 41.28 110.23
CA ALA A 38 -82.51 39.94 109.98
C ALA A 38 -82.60 39.57 108.48
N LEU A 39 -83.65 40.01 107.78
CA LEU A 39 -83.85 39.73 106.34
C LEU A 39 -82.81 40.47 105.47
N ALA A 40 -82.57 41.75 105.73
CA ALA A 40 -81.52 42.51 105.02
C ALA A 40 -80.10 42.00 105.32
N SER A 41 -79.84 41.56 106.56
CA SER A 41 -78.58 40.89 106.91
C SER A 41 -78.42 39.56 106.19
N LYS A 42 -79.51 38.77 106.08
CA LYS A 42 -79.50 37.49 105.39
C LYS A 42 -79.38 37.61 103.88
N GLU A 43 -79.96 38.62 103.24
CA GLU A 43 -79.78 38.88 101.80
C GLU A 43 -78.36 39.35 101.45
N SER A 44 -77.73 40.15 102.33
CA SER A 44 -76.31 40.52 102.20
C SER A 44 -75.37 39.33 102.39
N GLU A 45 -75.69 38.43 103.32
CA GLU A 45 -75.01 37.13 103.45
C GLU A 45 -75.21 36.25 102.21
N LEU A 46 -76.42 36.19 101.64
CA LEU A 46 -76.72 35.35 100.47
C LEU A 46 -75.97 35.83 99.22
N ARG A 47 -75.86 37.14 98.99
CA ARG A 47 -75.01 37.71 97.92
C ARG A 47 -73.53 37.41 98.13
N LYS A 48 -73.04 37.45 99.37
CA LYS A 48 -71.64 37.07 99.67
C LYS A 48 -71.40 35.58 99.43
N VAL A 49 -72.36 34.72 99.79
CA VAL A 49 -72.29 33.28 99.58
C VAL A 49 -72.38 32.92 98.09
N GLN A 50 -73.21 33.60 97.30
CA GLN A 50 -73.24 33.42 95.83
C GLN A 50 -71.94 33.86 95.16
N GLY A 51 -71.37 35.01 95.53
CA GLY A 51 -70.06 35.43 95.00
C GLY A 51 -68.90 34.49 95.39
N LEU A 52 -68.99 33.83 96.56
CA LEU A 52 -68.05 32.78 96.95
C LEU A 52 -68.28 31.49 96.15
N PHE A 53 -69.54 31.12 95.87
CA PHE A 53 -69.89 29.94 95.11
C PHE A 53 -69.41 30.03 93.65
N ASP A 54 -69.59 31.18 92.99
CA ASP A 54 -69.12 31.36 91.61
C ASP A 54 -67.58 31.33 91.51
N LYS A 55 -66.87 31.89 92.51
CA LYS A 55 -65.41 31.76 92.60
C LYS A 55 -64.95 30.33 92.87
N LEU A 56 -65.66 29.59 93.71
CA LEU A 56 -65.38 28.17 93.97
C LEU A 56 -65.65 27.32 92.73
N LYS A 57 -66.70 27.64 91.96
CA LYS A 57 -67.02 26.93 90.71
C LYS A 57 -65.99 27.20 89.61
N SER A 58 -65.51 28.44 89.47
CA SER A 58 -64.43 28.75 88.52
C SER A 58 -63.12 28.07 88.93
N ALA A 59 -62.78 28.09 90.23
CA ALA A 59 -61.62 27.39 90.76
C ALA A 59 -61.73 25.87 90.56
N GLN A 60 -62.92 25.28 90.75
CA GLN A 60 -63.15 23.85 90.52
C GLN A 60 -62.98 23.46 89.05
N GLU A 61 -63.40 24.30 88.10
CA GLU A 61 -63.22 24.02 86.67
C GLU A 61 -61.75 24.17 86.25
N GLU A 62 -61.04 25.18 86.77
CA GLU A 62 -59.59 25.32 86.58
C GLU A 62 -58.82 24.14 87.18
N ASP A 63 -59.15 23.73 88.41
CA ASP A 63 -58.54 22.58 89.08
C ASP A 63 -58.85 21.27 88.35
N LYS A 64 -60.04 21.12 87.78
CA LYS A 64 -60.40 19.94 86.98
C LYS A 64 -59.60 19.86 85.67
N VAL A 65 -59.45 20.98 84.97
CA VAL A 65 -58.61 21.06 83.78
C VAL A 65 -57.14 20.82 84.13
N ALA A 66 -56.66 21.36 85.25
CA ALA A 66 -55.32 21.14 85.76
C ALA A 66 -55.10 19.67 86.16
N LEU A 67 -56.09 19.02 86.78
CA LEU A 67 -56.05 17.60 87.15
C LEU A 67 -56.05 16.70 85.91
N GLU A 68 -56.89 16.97 84.91
CA GLU A 68 -56.89 16.22 83.65
C GLU A 68 -55.56 16.39 82.90
N ALA A 69 -54.99 17.60 82.89
CA ALA A 69 -53.67 17.85 82.33
C ALA A 69 -52.56 17.13 83.11
N ALA A 70 -52.63 17.10 84.44
CA ALA A 70 -51.69 16.40 85.30
C ALA A 70 -51.82 14.87 85.16
N GLN A 71 -53.03 14.33 85.02
CA GLN A 71 -53.26 12.90 84.76
C GLN A 71 -52.74 12.49 83.38
N ARG A 72 -52.94 13.31 82.34
CA ARG A 72 -52.35 13.05 81.02
C ARG A 72 -50.82 13.08 81.06
N LYS A 73 -50.24 14.04 81.77
CA LYS A 73 -48.77 14.10 81.98
C LYS A 73 -48.28 12.90 82.78
N PHE A 74 -48.99 12.48 83.83
CA PHE A 74 -48.62 11.33 84.63
C PHE A 74 -48.76 10.02 83.84
N GLN A 75 -49.82 9.84 83.04
CA GLN A 75 -49.95 8.69 82.14
C GLN A 75 -48.84 8.68 81.09
N ALA A 76 -48.52 9.83 80.49
CA ALA A 76 -47.40 9.94 79.55
C ALA A 76 -46.07 9.52 80.20
N VAL A 77 -45.74 10.08 81.38
CA VAL A 77 -44.50 9.75 82.10
C VAL A 77 -44.49 8.29 82.60
N SER A 78 -45.61 7.79 83.11
CA SER A 78 -45.80 6.39 83.56
C SER A 78 -45.65 5.39 82.43
N SER A 79 -45.98 5.78 81.20
CA SER A 79 -45.79 4.97 79.98
C SER A 79 -44.42 5.16 79.33
N GLY A 80 -43.53 5.94 79.95
CA GLY A 80 -42.17 6.19 79.44
C GLY A 80 -42.09 7.18 78.26
N LEU A 81 -43.16 7.94 78.02
CA LEU A 81 -43.24 8.95 76.96
C LEU A 81 -42.66 10.28 77.45
N LEU A 82 -41.55 10.71 76.84
CA LEU A 82 -41.10 12.10 76.90
C LEU A 82 -41.48 12.76 75.58
N SER A 83 -42.17 13.90 75.67
CA SER A 83 -42.52 14.69 74.49
C SER A 83 -41.25 15.23 73.84
N ALA A 84 -40.95 14.76 72.62
CA ALA A 84 -39.97 15.40 71.74
C ALA A 84 -40.66 16.51 70.92
N ASP A 85 -39.86 17.49 70.47
CA ASP A 85 -40.29 18.76 69.85
C ASP A 85 -41.10 18.59 68.54
N ASP A 86 -41.11 17.39 67.94
CA ASP A 86 -41.83 17.06 66.70
C ASP A 86 -43.23 16.45 66.90
N GLY A 87 -43.78 16.47 68.13
CA GLY A 87 -45.16 16.05 68.39
C GLY A 87 -45.44 14.54 68.26
N THR A 88 -44.41 13.73 67.95
CA THR A 88 -44.48 12.27 68.04
C THR A 88 -44.09 11.82 69.44
N ASN A 89 -45.05 11.32 70.20
CA ASN A 89 -44.84 10.66 71.48
C ASN A 89 -44.16 9.30 71.23
N ALA A 90 -42.82 9.27 71.29
CA ALA A 90 -42.01 8.05 71.24
C ALA A 90 -41.35 7.82 72.61
N THR A 91 -41.25 6.57 73.05
CA THR A 91 -40.56 6.28 74.32
C THR A 91 -39.06 6.54 74.16
N LEU A 92 -38.35 6.83 75.27
CA LEU A 92 -36.87 6.92 75.24
C LEU A 92 -36.22 5.65 74.68
N GLU A 93 -36.87 4.51 74.93
CA GLU A 93 -36.47 3.22 74.38
C GLU A 93 -36.59 3.17 72.85
N ASP A 94 -37.68 3.71 72.28
CA ASP A 94 -37.87 3.79 70.82
C ASP A 94 -36.84 4.70 70.14
N GLN A 95 -36.53 5.86 70.71
CA GLN A 95 -35.51 6.76 70.15
C GLN A 95 -34.12 6.13 70.21
N LEU A 96 -33.80 5.46 71.31
CA LEU A 96 -32.53 4.76 71.49
C LEU A 96 -32.44 3.52 70.58
N MET A 97 -33.56 2.84 70.33
CA MET A 97 -33.67 1.75 69.38
C MET A 97 -33.51 2.24 67.93
N ASN A 98 -34.16 3.35 67.55
CA ASN A 98 -34.00 3.98 66.23
C ASN A 98 -32.58 4.48 66.00
N ALA A 99 -31.95 5.12 66.99
CA ALA A 99 -30.56 5.55 66.90
C ALA A 99 -29.61 4.35 66.77
N LYS A 100 -29.84 3.27 67.54
CA LYS A 100 -29.07 2.02 67.40
C LYS A 100 -29.28 1.38 66.03
N GLN A 101 -30.49 1.40 65.49
CA GLN A 101 -30.81 0.87 64.17
C GLN A 101 -30.16 1.69 63.06
N ALA A 102 -30.15 3.02 63.15
CA ALA A 102 -29.47 3.91 62.22
C ALA A 102 -27.94 3.73 62.26
N VAL A 103 -27.35 3.56 63.46
CA VAL A 103 -25.92 3.25 63.61
C VAL A 103 -25.60 1.88 63.01
N ALA A 104 -26.45 0.86 63.23
CA ALA A 104 -26.27 -0.46 62.63
C ALA A 104 -26.39 -0.41 61.10
N GLN A 105 -27.36 0.34 60.56
CA GLN A 105 -27.52 0.56 59.12
C GLN A 105 -26.30 1.25 58.52
N ALA A 106 -25.86 2.38 59.10
CA ALA A 106 -24.68 3.12 58.64
C ALA A 106 -23.39 2.29 58.73
N GLN A 107 -23.24 1.45 59.76
CA GLN A 107 -22.12 0.50 59.85
C GLN A 107 -22.19 -0.58 58.78
N THR A 108 -23.39 -1.04 58.42
CA THR A 108 -23.59 -2.04 57.37
C THR A 108 -23.31 -1.44 55.99
N GLU A 109 -23.79 -0.23 55.73
CA GLU A 109 -23.50 0.53 54.50
C GLU A 109 -22.01 0.84 54.37
N LYS A 110 -21.35 1.28 55.45
CA LYS A 110 -19.90 1.48 55.47
C LYS A 110 -19.15 0.19 55.12
N LYS A 111 -19.54 -0.94 55.73
CA LYS A 111 -18.92 -2.24 55.43
C LYS A 111 -19.19 -2.69 54.00
N GLN A 112 -20.40 -2.48 53.47
CA GLN A 112 -20.71 -2.76 52.06
C GLN A 112 -19.87 -1.90 51.11
N ALA A 113 -19.74 -0.60 51.39
CA ALA A 113 -18.90 0.31 50.62
C ALA A 113 -17.41 -0.07 50.70
N GLU A 114 -16.89 -0.40 51.88
CA GLU A 114 -15.51 -0.88 52.06
C GLU A 114 -15.26 -2.22 51.32
N MET A 115 -16.24 -3.13 51.35
CA MET A 115 -16.17 -4.41 50.65
C MET A 115 -16.19 -4.25 49.13
N GLN A 116 -16.83 -3.20 48.59
CA GLN A 116 -16.79 -2.87 47.16
C GLN A 116 -15.56 -2.03 46.77
N LEU A 117 -15.06 -1.17 47.67
CA LEU A 117 -13.90 -0.32 47.42
C LEU A 117 -12.62 -1.14 47.22
N ALA A 118 -12.40 -2.17 48.04
CA ALA A 118 -11.22 -3.01 47.97
C ALA A 118 -11.03 -3.74 46.61
N PRO A 119 -12.04 -4.44 46.05
CA PRO A 119 -11.92 -5.04 44.71
C PRO A 119 -11.78 -3.98 43.62
N CYS A 120 -12.53 -2.87 43.67
CA CYS A 120 -12.40 -1.80 42.68
C CYS A 120 -11.00 -1.16 42.69
N GLN A 121 -10.39 -0.95 43.86
CA GLN A 121 -9.01 -0.44 43.96
C GLN A 121 -7.98 -1.45 43.45
N LYS A 122 -8.21 -2.75 43.68
CA LYS A 122 -7.34 -3.80 43.16
C LYS A 122 -7.43 -3.88 41.64
N GLU A 123 -8.64 -3.85 41.10
CA GLU A 123 -8.91 -3.88 39.66
C GLU A 123 -8.36 -2.65 38.95
N LEU A 124 -8.47 -1.46 39.56
CA LEU A 124 -7.85 -0.24 39.06
C LEU A 124 -6.32 -0.38 38.97
N ARG A 125 -5.66 -0.88 40.01
CA ARG A 125 -4.20 -1.10 40.02
C ARG A 125 -3.76 -2.12 38.97
N GLU A 126 -4.51 -3.22 38.82
CA GLU A 126 -4.25 -4.24 37.80
C GLU A 126 -4.40 -3.65 36.40
N LYS A 127 -5.47 -2.88 36.15
CA LYS A 127 -5.70 -2.20 34.86
C LYS A 127 -4.66 -1.12 34.56
N GLU A 128 -4.23 -0.34 35.55
CA GLU A 128 -3.15 0.63 35.38
C GLU A 128 -1.81 -0.04 35.03
N GLN A 129 -1.49 -1.17 35.66
CA GLN A 129 -0.29 -1.94 35.32
C GLN A 129 -0.38 -2.56 33.93
N GLU A 130 -1.54 -3.11 33.57
CA GLU A 130 -1.82 -3.67 32.25
C GLU A 130 -1.73 -2.58 31.16
N MET A 131 -2.28 -1.39 31.42
CA MET A 131 -2.18 -0.24 30.52
C MET A 131 -0.74 0.22 30.32
N LYS A 132 0.07 0.32 31.39
CA LYS A 132 1.49 0.67 31.29
C LYS A 132 2.29 -0.36 30.49
N LYS A 133 2.07 -1.66 30.73
CA LYS A 133 2.71 -2.73 29.94
C LYS A 133 2.32 -2.67 28.47
N THR A 134 1.02 -2.49 28.20
CA THR A 134 0.48 -2.44 26.84
C THR A 134 0.98 -1.20 26.09
N SER A 135 1.03 -0.05 26.74
CA SER A 135 1.60 1.18 26.18
C SER A 135 3.10 1.04 25.87
N SER A 136 3.87 0.40 26.75
CA SER A 136 5.30 0.15 26.50
C SER A 136 5.52 -0.82 25.35
N ASN A 137 4.70 -1.87 25.25
CA ASN A 137 4.77 -2.84 24.15
C ASN A 137 4.37 -2.19 22.83
N TYR A 138 3.31 -1.37 22.83
CA TYR A 138 2.86 -0.61 21.66
C TYR A 138 3.94 0.33 21.13
N GLU A 139 4.63 1.06 22.02
CA GLU A 139 5.73 1.94 21.63
C GLU A 139 6.90 1.15 21.03
N GLY A 140 7.22 -0.01 21.62
CA GLY A 140 8.25 -0.91 21.10
C GLY A 140 7.91 -1.49 19.72
N ASP A 141 6.66 -1.91 19.52
CA ASP A 141 6.20 -2.46 18.24
C ASP A 141 6.08 -1.38 17.16
N ARG A 142 5.66 -0.16 17.54
CA ARG A 142 5.68 1.00 16.64
C ARG A 142 7.09 1.32 16.14
N GLN A 143 8.08 1.33 17.03
CA GLN A 143 9.47 1.55 16.63
C GLN A 143 10.02 0.45 15.71
N LYS A 144 9.64 -0.81 15.94
CA LYS A 144 9.99 -1.92 15.03
C LYS A 144 9.35 -1.74 13.66
N LEU A 145 8.08 -1.33 13.62
CA LEU A 145 7.34 -1.10 12.37
C LEU A 145 7.99 0.04 11.57
N GLU A 146 8.30 1.17 12.21
CA GLU A 146 9.02 2.28 11.57
C GLU A 146 10.43 1.90 11.09
N LYS A 147 11.10 0.96 11.78
CA LYS A 147 12.39 0.41 11.33
C LYS A 147 12.21 -0.48 10.10
N MET A 148 11.25 -1.39 10.13
CA MET A 148 10.95 -2.29 9.00
C MET A 148 10.49 -1.52 7.76
N GLU A 149 9.68 -0.47 7.91
CA GLU A 149 9.27 0.39 6.79
C GLU A 149 10.47 1.14 6.17
N ARG A 150 11.42 1.60 6.99
CA ARG A 150 12.65 2.21 6.49
C ARG A 150 13.51 1.19 5.74
N GLU A 151 13.66 -0.01 6.29
CA GLU A 151 14.39 -1.11 5.66
C GLU A 151 13.75 -1.49 4.32
N LEU A 152 12.41 -1.61 4.26
CA LEU A 152 11.66 -1.84 3.02
C LEU A 152 11.93 -0.76 1.98
N LYS A 153 11.82 0.52 2.36
CA LYS A 153 12.11 1.64 1.44
C LYS A 153 13.54 1.64 0.93
N THR A 154 14.51 1.29 1.78
CA THR A 154 15.92 1.15 1.33
C THR A 154 16.08 -0.02 0.37
N LEU A 155 15.45 -1.15 0.66
CA LEU A 155 15.49 -2.34 -0.20
C LEU A 155 14.83 -2.07 -1.55
N GLU A 156 13.65 -1.45 -1.58
CA GLU A 156 12.97 -1.04 -2.81
C GLU A 156 13.82 -0.08 -3.64
N LYS A 157 14.48 0.90 -2.99
CA LYS A 157 15.38 1.82 -3.67
C LYS A 157 16.59 1.08 -4.27
N ASP A 158 17.18 0.15 -3.54
CA ASP A 158 18.30 -0.63 -4.03
C ASP A 158 17.89 -1.61 -5.14
N LEU A 159 16.68 -2.17 -5.06
CA LEU A 159 16.08 -2.99 -6.11
C LEU A 159 15.78 -2.17 -7.36
N SER A 160 15.36 -0.90 -7.23
CA SER A 160 15.15 0.00 -8.37
C SER A 160 16.45 0.46 -9.05
N LYS A 161 17.57 0.51 -8.31
CA LYS A 161 18.90 0.79 -8.89
C LYS A 161 19.43 -0.38 -9.68
N LEU A 162 19.10 -1.60 -9.27
CA LEU A 162 19.31 -2.79 -10.07
C LEU A 162 18.29 -2.69 -11.20
N ASN A 163 18.72 -2.39 -12.44
CA ASN A 163 17.87 -2.37 -13.64
C ASN A 163 17.34 -3.78 -14.00
N TYR A 164 16.89 -4.54 -13.02
CA TYR A 164 16.32 -5.86 -13.13
C TYR A 164 14.87 -5.70 -13.60
N LYS A 165 14.62 -6.17 -14.81
CA LYS A 165 13.28 -6.36 -15.33
C LYS A 165 12.98 -7.84 -15.27
N ASP A 166 11.95 -8.20 -14.52
CA ASP A 166 11.44 -9.56 -14.47
C ASP A 166 11.09 -10.01 -15.90
N GLY A 167 11.49 -11.21 -16.30
CA GLY A 167 11.33 -11.74 -17.65
C GLY A 167 12.38 -11.30 -18.70
N HIS A 168 13.22 -10.31 -18.43
CA HIS A 168 14.17 -9.81 -19.44
C HIS A 168 15.29 -10.81 -19.77
N ILE A 169 15.71 -11.59 -18.78
CA ILE A 169 16.73 -12.63 -19.00
C ILE A 169 16.14 -13.77 -19.83
N GLU A 170 14.89 -14.14 -19.56
CA GLU A 170 14.12 -15.14 -20.27
C GLU A 170 13.97 -14.74 -21.75
N ASP A 171 13.60 -13.48 -22.03
CA ASP A 171 13.52 -12.92 -23.38
C ASP A 171 14.87 -12.99 -24.12
N LEU A 172 15.96 -12.58 -23.45
CA LEU A 172 17.30 -12.64 -24.04
C LEU A 172 17.75 -14.08 -24.30
N GLN A 173 17.40 -15.01 -23.41
CA GLN A 173 17.69 -16.42 -23.61
C GLN A 173 16.90 -17.00 -24.79
N GLU A 174 15.64 -16.63 -24.96
CA GLU A 174 14.83 -17.04 -26.11
C GLU A 174 15.39 -16.47 -27.42
N GLN A 175 15.74 -15.18 -27.44
CA GLN A 175 16.39 -14.56 -28.61
C GLN A 175 17.70 -15.25 -28.95
N LYS A 176 18.54 -15.56 -27.96
CA LYS A 176 19.78 -16.32 -28.14
C LYS A 176 19.51 -17.70 -28.73
N ARG A 177 18.49 -18.41 -28.24
CA ARG A 177 18.10 -19.74 -28.77
C ARG A 177 17.65 -19.64 -30.22
N ARG A 178 16.79 -18.67 -30.55
CA ARG A 178 16.31 -18.40 -31.92
C ARG A 178 17.46 -18.09 -32.88
N LEU A 179 18.30 -17.12 -32.54
CA LEU A 179 19.46 -16.75 -33.35
C LEU A 179 20.45 -17.91 -33.50
N SER A 180 20.65 -18.71 -32.45
CA SER A 180 21.50 -19.90 -32.52
C SER A 180 20.95 -20.96 -33.48
N GLN A 181 19.64 -21.17 -33.52
CA GLN A 181 18.99 -22.07 -34.46
C GLN A 181 19.10 -21.55 -35.89
N GLU A 182 18.89 -20.24 -36.11
CA GLU A 182 19.05 -19.60 -37.41
C GLU A 182 20.48 -19.72 -37.93
N ILE A 183 21.48 -19.44 -37.07
CA ILE A 183 22.91 -19.64 -37.40
C ILE A 183 23.18 -21.09 -37.78
N ARG A 184 22.64 -22.07 -37.06
CA ARG A 184 22.80 -23.50 -37.39
C ARG A 184 22.19 -23.83 -38.75
N SER A 185 20.98 -23.34 -39.02
CA SER A 185 20.29 -23.54 -40.31
C SER A 185 21.09 -22.92 -41.47
N LEU A 186 21.52 -21.66 -41.32
CA LEU A 186 22.33 -20.95 -42.32
C LEU A 186 23.68 -21.64 -42.55
N ARG A 187 24.34 -22.11 -41.47
CA ARG A 187 25.57 -22.91 -41.59
C ARG A 187 25.34 -24.20 -42.35
N TYR A 188 24.26 -24.92 -42.05
CA TYR A 188 23.92 -26.14 -42.78
C TYR A 188 23.66 -25.87 -44.27
N GLN A 189 22.91 -24.83 -44.60
CA GLN A 189 22.67 -24.43 -46.00
C GLN A 189 23.97 -24.04 -46.72
N LEU A 190 24.85 -23.32 -46.03
CA LEU A 190 26.15 -22.90 -46.55
C LEU A 190 27.09 -24.10 -46.76
N ASP A 191 27.13 -25.04 -45.83
CA ASP A 191 27.95 -26.25 -45.95
C ASP A 191 27.40 -27.21 -47.03
N ASN A 192 26.08 -27.34 -47.14
CA ASN A 192 25.45 -28.07 -48.24
C ASN A 192 25.79 -27.43 -49.60
N SER A 193 25.77 -26.09 -49.69
CA SER A 193 26.13 -25.36 -50.91
C SER A 193 27.61 -25.53 -51.27
N LYS A 194 28.51 -25.52 -50.27
CA LYS A 194 29.94 -25.82 -50.46
C LYS A 194 30.18 -27.27 -50.91
N SER A 195 29.44 -28.22 -50.35
CA SER A 195 29.54 -29.64 -50.69
C SER A 195 29.08 -29.91 -52.12
N ARG A 196 27.97 -29.29 -52.54
CA ARG A 196 27.47 -29.39 -53.93
C ARG A 196 28.40 -28.74 -54.96
N ASN A 197 29.11 -27.67 -54.57
CA ASN A 197 30.00 -26.94 -55.47
C ASN A 197 31.40 -26.81 -54.88
N PRO A 198 32.19 -27.90 -54.83
CA PRO A 198 33.51 -27.87 -54.19
C PRO A 198 34.47 -26.87 -54.86
N HIS A 199 34.30 -26.60 -56.16
CA HIS A 199 35.14 -25.68 -56.94
C HIS A 199 34.97 -24.20 -56.54
N LEU A 200 33.88 -23.87 -55.84
CA LEU A 200 33.64 -22.52 -55.32
C LEU A 200 34.30 -22.29 -53.96
N ASN A 201 35.00 -23.27 -53.40
CA ASN A 201 35.64 -23.16 -52.10
C ASN A 201 37.15 -23.39 -52.23
N PHE A 202 37.94 -22.38 -51.83
CA PHE A 202 39.39 -22.49 -51.75
C PHE A 202 39.80 -22.72 -50.29
N VAL A 203 40.32 -23.92 -50.01
CA VAL A 203 40.79 -24.35 -48.69
C VAL A 203 42.28 -24.61 -48.78
N TYR A 204 43.04 -24.02 -47.88
CA TYR A 204 44.49 -24.19 -47.76
C TYR A 204 44.90 -24.14 -46.29
N CYS A 205 46.01 -24.80 -45.97
CA CYS A 205 46.69 -24.70 -44.69
C CYS A 205 47.71 -23.55 -44.73
N ASP A 206 47.90 -22.85 -43.61
CA ASP A 206 48.88 -21.77 -43.57
C ASP A 206 50.29 -22.33 -43.85
N PRO A 207 50.98 -21.86 -44.91
CA PRO A 207 52.22 -22.47 -45.39
C PRO A 207 53.44 -22.19 -44.50
N GLU A 208 53.33 -21.26 -43.55
CA GLU A 208 54.36 -20.86 -42.59
C GLU A 208 53.73 -20.25 -41.32
N THR A 209 54.51 -20.14 -40.25
CA THR A 209 54.10 -19.46 -39.03
C THR A 209 53.87 -17.97 -39.30
N ASN A 210 52.82 -17.40 -38.72
CA ASN A 210 52.42 -15.99 -38.93
C ASN A 210 52.14 -15.62 -40.40
N PHE A 211 51.68 -16.57 -41.22
CA PHE A 211 51.31 -16.31 -42.61
C PHE A 211 50.20 -15.24 -42.70
N ASN A 212 50.44 -14.19 -43.48
CA ASN A 212 49.44 -13.16 -43.72
C ASN A 212 48.36 -13.68 -44.67
N ARG A 213 47.20 -14.07 -44.14
CA ARG A 213 46.06 -14.54 -44.96
C ARG A 213 45.50 -13.49 -45.92
N ALA A 214 45.70 -12.19 -45.67
CA ALA A 214 45.26 -11.13 -46.58
C ALA A 214 46.05 -11.09 -47.91
N SER A 215 47.22 -11.76 -47.96
CA SER A 215 47.97 -11.98 -49.21
C SER A 215 47.20 -12.83 -50.22
N VAL A 216 46.22 -13.61 -49.74
CA VAL A 216 45.33 -14.44 -50.56
C VAL A 216 44.01 -13.71 -50.74
N LYS A 217 43.77 -13.17 -51.94
CA LYS A 217 42.53 -12.44 -52.25
C LYS A 217 41.35 -13.39 -52.42
N GLY A 218 41.59 -14.58 -52.97
CA GLY A 218 40.59 -15.65 -53.10
C GLY A 218 40.24 -15.99 -54.54
N LEU A 219 39.14 -16.73 -54.72
CA LEU A 219 38.68 -17.17 -56.05
C LEU A 219 38.11 -16.01 -56.87
N VAL A 220 38.42 -15.97 -58.17
CA VAL A 220 37.92 -14.94 -59.08
C VAL A 220 36.39 -14.83 -59.01
N CYS A 221 35.66 -15.94 -58.99
CA CYS A 221 34.19 -15.95 -58.91
C CYS A 221 33.59 -15.23 -57.68
N ARG A 222 34.35 -15.09 -56.59
CA ARG A 222 33.91 -14.38 -55.37
C ARG A 222 34.34 -12.93 -55.34
N LEU A 223 35.21 -12.52 -56.26
CA LEU A 223 35.83 -11.20 -56.32
C LEU A 223 35.26 -10.32 -57.44
N VAL A 224 34.26 -10.84 -58.15
CA VAL A 224 33.61 -10.17 -59.27
C VAL A 224 32.12 -10.07 -59.00
N LYS A 225 31.55 -8.90 -59.28
CA LYS A 225 30.11 -8.67 -59.28
C LYS A 225 29.65 -8.36 -60.69
N VAL A 226 28.62 -9.07 -61.15
CA VAL A 226 28.05 -8.86 -62.48
C VAL A 226 27.11 -7.66 -62.45
N LYS A 227 27.28 -6.70 -63.38
CA LYS A 227 26.43 -5.50 -63.46
C LYS A 227 25.04 -5.81 -63.99
N GLN A 228 24.95 -6.73 -64.94
CA GLN A 228 23.73 -7.08 -65.67
C GLN A 228 23.44 -8.58 -65.51
N PRO A 229 22.43 -9.00 -64.75
CA PRO A 229 22.20 -10.42 -64.45
C PRO A 229 22.04 -11.32 -65.68
N HIS A 230 21.46 -10.81 -66.77
CA HIS A 230 21.26 -11.57 -68.01
C HIS A 230 22.58 -11.90 -68.74
N THR A 231 23.69 -11.20 -68.44
CA THR A 231 25.01 -11.49 -69.03
C THR A 231 25.82 -12.49 -68.22
N ALA A 232 25.28 -13.01 -67.11
CA ALA A 232 26.02 -13.89 -66.19
C ALA A 232 26.54 -15.16 -66.89
N ARG A 233 25.69 -15.82 -67.68
CA ARG A 233 26.06 -17.03 -68.44
C ARG A 233 27.19 -16.75 -69.44
N ALA A 234 27.09 -15.65 -70.17
CA ALA A 234 28.12 -15.24 -71.13
C ALA A 234 29.46 -14.93 -70.44
N LEU A 235 29.42 -14.27 -69.28
CA LEU A 235 30.61 -13.97 -68.48
C LEU A 235 31.24 -15.23 -67.87
N GLU A 236 30.43 -16.20 -67.46
CA GLU A 236 30.90 -17.51 -67.01
C GLU A 236 31.69 -18.21 -68.12
N VAL A 237 31.15 -18.28 -69.34
CA VAL A 237 31.82 -18.90 -70.50
C VAL A 237 33.03 -18.08 -70.98
N ALA A 238 32.97 -16.75 -70.85
CA ALA A 238 34.09 -15.87 -71.16
C ALA A 238 35.30 -16.16 -70.27
N ALA A 239 35.08 -16.28 -68.95
CA ALA A 239 36.12 -16.64 -67.99
C ALA A 239 36.53 -18.12 -68.11
N GLY A 240 35.56 -19.01 -68.33
CA GLY A 240 35.74 -20.46 -68.34
C GLY A 240 36.42 -20.95 -67.06
N GLY A 241 37.40 -21.85 -67.21
CA GLY A 241 38.17 -22.37 -66.08
C GLY A 241 38.91 -21.31 -65.25
N LYS A 242 39.20 -20.12 -65.83
CA LYS A 242 39.87 -19.02 -65.11
C LYS A 242 39.03 -18.48 -63.96
N LEU A 243 37.72 -18.69 -63.98
CA LEU A 243 36.79 -18.30 -62.93
C LEU A 243 37.10 -18.95 -61.56
N TYR A 244 37.72 -20.12 -61.59
CA TYR A 244 38.11 -20.89 -60.39
C TYR A 244 39.58 -20.69 -60.01
N ASN A 245 40.28 -19.76 -60.66
CA ASN A 245 41.64 -19.42 -60.28
C ASN A 245 41.65 -18.60 -58.98
N VAL A 246 42.75 -18.69 -58.23
CA VAL A 246 42.93 -17.96 -56.97
C VAL A 246 43.85 -16.77 -57.18
N ILE A 247 43.41 -15.58 -56.84
CA ILE A 247 44.23 -14.36 -56.89
C ILE A 247 45.02 -14.22 -55.59
N VAL A 248 46.31 -13.91 -55.71
CA VAL A 248 47.21 -13.60 -54.59
C VAL A 248 48.02 -12.34 -54.89
N ASP A 249 48.61 -11.74 -53.86
CA ASP A 249 49.43 -10.53 -54.00
C ASP A 249 50.68 -10.74 -54.88
N THR A 250 51.44 -11.82 -54.64
CA THR A 250 52.77 -12.04 -55.20
C THR A 250 53.01 -13.48 -55.62
N GLU A 251 53.97 -13.69 -56.53
CA GLU A 251 54.44 -15.02 -56.93
C GLU A 251 55.11 -15.79 -55.78
N VAL A 252 55.64 -15.07 -54.79
CA VAL A 252 56.19 -15.67 -53.57
C VAL A 252 55.07 -16.37 -52.79
N THR A 253 53.95 -15.68 -52.57
CA THR A 253 52.75 -16.26 -51.94
C THR A 253 52.22 -17.45 -52.74
N SER A 254 52.17 -17.35 -54.08
CA SER A 254 51.80 -18.48 -54.95
C SER A 254 52.68 -19.70 -54.71
N LYS A 255 54.01 -19.53 -54.66
CA LYS A 255 54.96 -20.62 -54.43
C LYS A 255 54.78 -21.26 -53.05
N LYS A 256 54.54 -20.45 -52.01
CA LYS A 256 54.29 -20.94 -50.65
C LYS A 256 53.03 -21.80 -50.59
N LEU A 257 51.92 -21.33 -51.17
CA LEU A 257 50.65 -22.07 -51.21
C LEU A 257 50.75 -23.37 -52.00
N LEU A 258 51.41 -23.35 -53.17
CA LEU A 258 51.56 -24.56 -53.99
C LEU A 258 52.45 -25.62 -53.33
N LYS A 259 53.51 -25.21 -52.61
CA LYS A 259 54.45 -26.15 -51.97
C LYS A 259 53.98 -26.64 -50.60
N ARG A 260 53.39 -25.77 -49.79
CA ARG A 260 53.12 -26.02 -48.35
C ARG A 260 51.67 -25.76 -47.95
N GLY A 261 50.82 -25.27 -48.85
CA GLY A 261 49.43 -24.95 -48.56
C GLY A 261 48.48 -26.15 -48.52
N GLN A 262 48.96 -27.38 -48.75
CA GLN A 262 48.16 -28.62 -48.74
C GLN A 262 46.85 -28.51 -49.54
N LEU A 263 46.97 -28.01 -50.77
CA LEU A 263 45.81 -27.79 -51.63
C LEU A 263 45.15 -29.13 -51.98
N GLN A 264 43.85 -29.22 -51.73
CA GLN A 264 43.06 -30.44 -51.95
C GLN A 264 42.87 -30.79 -53.44
N ARG A 265 43.16 -29.84 -54.33
CA ARG A 265 42.94 -29.97 -55.78
C ARG A 265 43.96 -29.18 -56.57
N ARG A 266 44.13 -29.55 -57.84
CA ARG A 266 44.88 -28.75 -58.82
C ARG A 266 44.26 -27.35 -58.90
N THR A 267 45.03 -26.35 -58.51
CA THR A 267 44.58 -24.96 -58.44
C THR A 267 45.55 -24.07 -59.21
N THR A 268 45.02 -23.22 -60.09
CA THR A 268 45.80 -22.20 -60.78
C THR A 268 45.78 -20.92 -59.96
N ILE A 269 46.95 -20.37 -59.66
CA ILE A 269 47.10 -19.16 -58.84
C ILE A 269 47.56 -18.00 -59.73
N ILE A 270 46.94 -16.84 -59.58
CA ILE A 270 47.22 -15.59 -60.30
C ILE A 270 47.93 -14.62 -59.35
N PRO A 271 49.27 -14.48 -59.43
CA PRO A 271 50.00 -13.46 -58.68
C PRO A 271 49.84 -12.07 -59.30
N LEU A 272 49.28 -11.13 -58.55
CA LEU A 272 49.00 -9.76 -59.01
C LEU A 272 50.27 -9.01 -59.44
N ASN A 273 51.42 -9.26 -58.79
CA ASN A 273 52.68 -8.61 -59.13
C ASN A 273 53.35 -9.11 -60.43
N LYS A 274 52.89 -10.23 -61.01
CA LYS A 274 53.46 -10.79 -62.25
C LYS A 274 52.45 -10.88 -63.38
N ILE A 275 51.15 -10.95 -63.07
CA ILE A 275 50.13 -11.05 -64.11
C ILE A 275 50.07 -9.73 -64.89
N SER A 276 50.06 -9.85 -66.22
CA SER A 276 49.88 -8.72 -67.12
C SER A 276 48.63 -8.99 -67.95
N GLY A 277 47.56 -8.29 -67.60
CA GLY A 277 46.35 -8.19 -68.38
C GLY A 277 46.33 -6.87 -69.13
N HIS A 278 45.66 -6.84 -70.27
CA HIS A 278 45.44 -5.59 -71.00
C HIS A 278 43.96 -5.47 -71.33
N SER A 279 43.41 -4.29 -71.05
CA SER A 279 42.10 -3.91 -71.57
C SER A 279 42.10 -3.89 -73.09
N MET A 280 40.94 -4.13 -73.68
CA MET A 280 40.77 -4.08 -75.12
C MET A 280 40.98 -2.66 -75.65
N ASN A 281 41.67 -2.53 -76.78
CA ASN A 281 41.90 -1.23 -77.42
C ASN A 281 40.58 -0.56 -77.80
N GLN A 282 40.45 0.75 -77.51
CA GLN A 282 39.23 1.50 -77.80
C GLN A 282 38.85 1.48 -79.29
N ASN A 283 39.85 1.49 -80.18
CA ASN A 283 39.62 1.38 -81.63
C ASN A 283 39.00 0.02 -82.01
N THR A 284 39.40 -1.06 -81.35
CA THR A 284 38.84 -2.40 -81.57
C THR A 284 37.39 -2.46 -81.09
N ILE A 285 37.11 -1.87 -79.93
CA ILE A 285 35.74 -1.75 -79.39
C ILE A 285 34.86 -0.97 -80.37
N HIS A 286 35.32 0.20 -80.81
CA HIS A 286 34.57 1.06 -81.74
C HIS A 286 34.33 0.37 -83.09
N THR A 287 35.32 -0.37 -83.60
CA THR A 287 35.17 -1.15 -84.83
C THR A 287 34.10 -2.24 -84.68
N ALA A 288 34.05 -2.92 -83.52
CA ALA A 288 33.02 -3.90 -83.24
C ALA A 288 31.63 -3.25 -83.16
N GLU A 289 31.50 -2.12 -82.45
CA GLU A 289 30.26 -1.36 -82.33
C GLU A 289 29.74 -0.89 -83.70
N GLN A 290 30.62 -0.44 -84.59
CA GLN A 290 30.25 -0.06 -85.96
C GLN A 290 29.79 -1.25 -86.80
N LEU A 291 30.39 -2.43 -86.60
CA LEU A 291 30.12 -3.62 -87.40
C LEU A 291 28.75 -4.23 -87.10
N VAL A 292 28.35 -4.26 -85.82
CA VAL A 292 27.16 -5.02 -85.39
C VAL A 292 26.18 -4.20 -84.53
N GLY A 293 26.50 -2.94 -84.25
CA GLY A 293 25.71 -2.08 -83.38
C GLY A 293 26.11 -2.21 -81.92
N LYS A 294 26.15 -1.08 -81.21
CA LYS A 294 26.58 -0.98 -79.81
C LYS A 294 25.78 -1.85 -78.85
N ASP A 295 24.48 -2.04 -79.09
CA ASP A 295 23.63 -2.85 -78.22
C ASP A 295 23.87 -4.35 -78.38
N ASN A 296 24.49 -4.77 -79.49
CA ASN A 296 24.72 -6.18 -79.80
C ASN A 296 26.12 -6.67 -79.44
N VAL A 297 27.04 -5.78 -79.03
CA VAL A 297 28.41 -6.14 -78.65
C VAL A 297 28.93 -5.27 -77.51
N GLN A 298 29.46 -5.91 -76.46
CA GLN A 298 30.05 -5.21 -75.32
C GLN A 298 31.31 -5.93 -74.85
N PRO A 299 32.38 -5.23 -74.44
CA PRO A 299 33.55 -5.87 -73.84
C PRO A 299 33.17 -6.55 -72.51
N ALA A 300 33.61 -7.79 -72.28
CA ALA A 300 33.28 -8.54 -71.07
C ALA A 300 33.72 -7.81 -69.78
N LEU A 301 34.89 -7.16 -69.81
CA LEU A 301 35.40 -6.37 -68.68
C LEU A 301 34.48 -5.20 -68.28
N SER A 302 33.69 -4.65 -69.23
CA SER A 302 32.79 -3.53 -68.95
C SER A 302 31.53 -3.95 -68.17
N LEU A 303 31.18 -5.23 -68.22
CA LEU A 303 29.97 -5.82 -67.62
C LEU A 303 30.16 -6.29 -66.17
N ILE A 304 31.35 -6.10 -65.61
CA ILE A 304 31.71 -6.54 -64.26
C ILE A 304 32.21 -5.37 -63.38
N GLU A 305 32.03 -5.53 -62.08
CA GLU A 305 32.56 -4.68 -61.01
C GLU A 305 33.54 -5.49 -60.16
N TYR A 306 34.66 -4.87 -59.79
CA TYR A 306 35.73 -5.48 -59.01
C TYR A 306 36.60 -4.41 -58.35
N ASP A 307 37.33 -4.78 -57.30
CA ASP A 307 38.24 -3.88 -56.61
C ASP A 307 39.44 -3.47 -57.47
N ARG A 308 39.85 -2.19 -57.38
CA ARG A 308 40.91 -1.63 -58.22
C ARG A 308 42.23 -2.41 -58.14
N GLU A 309 42.55 -2.96 -56.97
CA GLU A 309 43.75 -3.79 -56.78
C GLU A 309 43.77 -5.07 -57.62
N LEU A 310 42.60 -5.57 -58.05
CA LEU A 310 42.46 -6.79 -58.84
C LEU A 310 42.52 -6.55 -60.34
N ARG A 311 42.66 -5.29 -60.78
CA ARG A 311 42.62 -4.90 -62.20
C ARG A 311 43.50 -5.76 -63.10
N PRO A 312 44.79 -6.03 -62.80
CA PRO A 312 45.65 -6.82 -63.68
C PRO A 312 45.12 -8.24 -63.92
N ALA A 313 44.53 -8.86 -62.89
CA ALA A 313 43.91 -10.16 -63.00
C ALA A 313 42.61 -10.10 -63.82
N MET A 314 41.75 -9.13 -63.57
CA MET A 314 40.47 -9.01 -64.29
C MET A 314 40.66 -8.69 -65.78
N GLU A 315 41.64 -7.84 -66.12
CA GLU A 315 42.02 -7.56 -67.50
C GLU A 315 42.59 -8.81 -68.20
N TRP A 316 43.32 -9.67 -67.50
CA TRP A 316 43.83 -10.92 -68.06
C TRP A 316 42.72 -11.97 -68.31
N ILE A 317 41.66 -11.94 -67.51
CA ILE A 317 40.53 -12.87 -67.62
C ILE A 317 39.52 -12.38 -68.66
N PHE A 318 39.06 -11.14 -68.52
CA PHE A 318 37.92 -10.58 -69.26
C PHE A 318 38.31 -9.48 -70.28
N GLY A 319 39.55 -8.99 -70.26
CA GLY A 319 39.97 -7.81 -71.03
C GLY A 319 40.06 -8.02 -72.54
N GLN A 320 40.05 -9.27 -73.04
CA GLN A 320 40.21 -9.60 -74.46
C GLN A 320 39.03 -10.40 -75.03
N VAL A 321 37.85 -10.32 -74.40
CA VAL A 321 36.65 -11.06 -74.79
C VAL A 321 35.49 -10.10 -75.04
N PHE A 322 34.75 -10.32 -76.12
CA PHE A 322 33.47 -9.66 -76.39
C PHE A 322 32.30 -10.52 -75.94
N ILE A 323 31.27 -9.88 -75.41
CA ILE A 323 29.95 -10.45 -75.21
C ILE A 323 29.05 -9.93 -76.33
N CYS A 324 28.45 -10.85 -77.08
CA CYS A 324 27.62 -10.58 -78.24
C CYS A 324 26.18 -11.04 -77.98
N ARG A 325 25.22 -10.45 -78.67
CA ARG A 325 23.81 -10.83 -78.55
C ARG A 325 23.56 -12.28 -78.99
N ASP A 326 24.05 -12.65 -80.17
CA ASP A 326 23.78 -13.93 -80.82
C ASP A 326 25.01 -14.46 -81.57
N MET A 327 24.90 -15.70 -82.07
CA MET A 327 25.98 -16.38 -82.78
C MET A 327 26.37 -15.72 -84.10
N ALA A 328 25.41 -15.12 -84.81
CA ALA A 328 25.68 -14.42 -86.06
C ALA A 328 26.58 -13.20 -85.80
N THR A 329 26.28 -12.46 -84.74
CA THR A 329 27.03 -11.30 -84.26
C THR A 329 28.41 -11.72 -83.77
N ALA A 330 28.49 -12.77 -82.94
CA ALA A 330 29.76 -13.29 -82.42
C ALA A 330 30.71 -13.70 -83.55
N ARG A 331 30.23 -14.43 -84.58
CA ARG A 331 31.06 -14.83 -85.72
C ARG A 331 31.56 -13.63 -86.53
N LYS A 332 30.69 -12.65 -86.79
CA LYS A 332 31.06 -11.41 -87.50
C LYS A 332 32.16 -10.66 -86.76
N VAL A 333 32.02 -10.48 -85.45
CA VAL A 333 32.99 -9.77 -84.61
C VAL A 333 34.30 -10.54 -84.51
N THR A 334 34.25 -11.85 -84.22
CA THR A 334 35.45 -12.67 -84.00
C THR A 334 36.35 -12.74 -85.24
N PHE A 335 35.77 -12.97 -86.43
CA PHE A 335 36.55 -13.19 -87.65
C PHE A 335 36.82 -11.92 -88.48
N HIS A 336 36.43 -10.75 -87.98
CA HIS A 336 36.74 -9.50 -88.64
C HIS A 336 38.24 -9.18 -88.52
N GLU A 337 38.89 -8.87 -89.65
CA GLU A 337 40.37 -8.73 -89.78
C GLU A 337 40.99 -7.77 -88.76
N ARG A 338 40.30 -6.67 -88.44
CA ARG A 338 40.76 -5.65 -87.48
C ARG A 338 40.45 -5.98 -86.01
N ILE A 339 39.67 -7.03 -85.75
CA ILE A 339 39.23 -7.40 -84.40
C ILE A 339 39.97 -8.65 -83.94
N MET A 340 39.72 -9.80 -84.56
CA MET A 340 40.37 -11.09 -84.23
C MET A 340 40.42 -11.38 -82.72
N LYS A 341 39.26 -11.27 -82.04
CA LYS A 341 39.11 -11.51 -80.59
C LYS A 341 38.04 -12.56 -80.33
N LYS A 342 38.19 -13.29 -79.23
CA LYS A 342 37.17 -14.24 -78.76
C LYS A 342 35.86 -13.51 -78.47
N SER A 343 34.75 -14.07 -78.93
CA SER A 343 33.40 -13.58 -78.66
C SER A 343 32.55 -14.67 -78.03
N VAL A 344 31.66 -14.29 -77.11
CA VAL A 344 30.73 -15.19 -76.41
C VAL A 344 29.32 -14.63 -76.52
N THR A 345 28.33 -15.46 -76.80
CA THR A 345 26.92 -15.04 -76.90
C THR A 345 26.28 -14.93 -75.52
N LEU A 346 25.14 -14.24 -75.42
CA LEU A 346 24.33 -14.20 -74.20
C LEU A 346 23.89 -15.61 -73.75
N ASP A 347 23.66 -16.50 -74.70
CA ASP A 347 23.30 -17.90 -74.48
C ASP A 347 24.50 -18.79 -74.09
N GLY A 348 25.72 -18.25 -74.08
CA GLY A 348 26.92 -18.96 -73.63
C GLY A 348 27.62 -19.79 -74.71
N ASP A 349 27.35 -19.56 -75.98
CA ASP A 349 28.16 -20.10 -77.06
C ASP A 349 29.42 -19.24 -77.23
N SER A 350 30.54 -19.83 -77.62
CA SER A 350 31.79 -19.12 -77.82
C SER A 350 32.41 -19.38 -79.19
N VAL A 351 33.01 -18.32 -79.74
CA VAL A 351 33.71 -18.32 -81.03
C VAL A 351 35.09 -17.73 -80.81
N ASP A 352 36.12 -18.52 -81.06
CA ASP A 352 37.52 -18.12 -80.94
C ASP A 352 38.12 -17.81 -82.33
N PRO A 353 38.97 -16.77 -82.47
CA PRO A 353 39.65 -16.48 -83.73
C PRO A 353 40.58 -17.61 -84.19
N GLY A 354 41.01 -18.49 -83.29
CA GLY A 354 41.75 -19.73 -83.62
C GLY A 354 40.93 -20.79 -84.36
N GLY A 355 39.64 -20.52 -84.66
CA GLY A 355 38.78 -21.39 -85.46
C GLY A 355 37.96 -22.39 -84.65
N THR A 356 37.92 -22.24 -83.32
CA THR A 356 37.07 -23.08 -82.47
C THR A 356 35.72 -22.43 -82.22
N LEU A 357 34.66 -23.24 -82.33
CA LEU A 357 33.33 -22.92 -81.87
C LEU A 357 32.93 -23.91 -80.77
N SER A 358 32.27 -23.41 -79.73
CA SER A 358 31.74 -24.26 -78.65
C SER A 358 30.35 -23.75 -78.28
N GLY A 359 29.38 -24.66 -78.26
CA GLY A 359 27.97 -24.37 -77.96
C GLY A 359 27.20 -25.67 -77.73
N GLY A 360 26.10 -25.61 -76.98
CA GLY A 360 25.32 -26.77 -76.54
C GLY A 360 24.13 -26.44 -75.66
#